data_AF-A0A7M1SWF7-F1
#
_entry.id   AF-A0A7M1SWF7-F1
#
_cell.length_a   1.000
_cell.length_b   1.000
_cell.length_c   1.000
_cell.angle_alpha   90.00
_cell.angle_beta   90.00
_cell.angle_gamma   90.00
#
_symmetry.space_group_name_H-M   'P 1'
#
loop_
_entity.id
_entity.type
_entity.pdbx_description
1 polymer ?
#
loop_
_entity_poly.entity_id
_entity_poly.type
_entity_poly.pdbx_seq_one_letter_code
_entity_poly.pdbx_strand_id
1 'polypeptide(L)'
;MSTSRTLSRRARWAVPAVAAVVVAGALAGPPLLAAADEPALPEATPVELLTSIAEAEPAAHSGTVVHTARLGLPTGGLTEITGADPIGLLDGSSTLRVWTDGAERSRVSLLGSASEYSVVHDGPQAWTYSSTDDVVTHYTLDAAAQARYEDAQEGQTPPGAPELPTPEEAAQQALEHVEEFSSVTVLEQATVAGRDAYQLQITPGTDGTLVEQVRIAVDGETFTPLQVQVWSSSDTSETPALEVGYTDITFATPDDAVLSFSAPAGAEVVEETVSLPSEEASGEASAEHTPPETIGEGWESVLIIDDVDLQGLLAGDPEALADAAASHPMPGSDSGQELMEEFMSDSEGNHGPPSLDTAALYEQLTTEVPEGRVLSTTLLSVLITDDGRLLIGSVPVETLQEMA
;
A
#
# COMPACT_ATOMS: atom_id res chain seq x y z
N MET A 1 27.45 -14.45 17.53
CA MET A 1 27.67 -14.74 16.10
C MET A 1 26.30 -15.09 15.55
N SER A 2 25.58 -14.07 15.11
CA SER A 2 24.18 -14.19 14.69
C SER A 2 24.17 -14.37 13.18
N THR A 3 23.60 -15.47 12.70
CA THR A 3 23.55 -15.77 11.26
C THR A 3 22.22 -15.25 10.73
N SER A 4 22.25 -14.10 10.04
CA SER A 4 21.09 -13.62 9.29
C SER A 4 20.69 -14.67 8.25
N ARG A 5 19.46 -15.16 8.33
CA ARG A 5 18.89 -16.06 7.33
C ARG A 5 18.14 -15.22 6.31
N THR A 6 18.62 -15.18 5.08
CA THR A 6 17.96 -14.48 3.99
C THR A 6 16.76 -15.28 3.50
N LEU A 7 15.61 -14.62 3.40
CA LEU A 7 14.37 -15.24 2.93
C LEU A 7 14.41 -15.45 1.40
N SER A 8 13.73 -16.51 0.95
CA SER A 8 13.78 -17.02 -0.42
C SER A 8 13.20 -16.05 -1.45
N ARG A 9 13.54 -16.16 -2.75
CA ARG A 9 12.97 -15.27 -3.79
C ARG A 9 11.43 -15.30 -3.89
N ARG A 10 10.75 -16.33 -3.36
CA ARG A 10 9.29 -16.37 -3.21
C ARG A 10 8.81 -15.84 -1.86
N ALA A 11 9.51 -16.16 -0.76
CA ALA A 11 9.23 -15.51 0.54
C ALA A 11 9.58 -14.01 0.56
N ARG A 12 10.40 -13.50 -0.37
CA ARG A 12 10.58 -12.06 -0.63
C ARG A 12 9.32 -11.37 -1.18
N TRP A 13 8.24 -12.10 -1.45
CA TRP A 13 6.89 -11.56 -1.61
C TRP A 13 6.00 -11.83 -0.38
N ALA A 14 6.24 -12.92 0.37
CA ALA A 14 5.55 -13.22 1.63
C ALA A 14 6.05 -12.43 2.87
N VAL A 15 7.13 -11.65 2.73
CA VAL A 15 7.74 -10.84 3.80
C VAL A 15 7.38 -9.36 3.69
N PRO A 16 7.31 -8.74 2.49
CA PRO A 16 6.55 -7.50 2.29
C PRO A 16 5.08 -7.63 2.72
N ALA A 17 4.50 -8.83 2.71
CA ALA A 17 3.14 -9.10 3.19
C ALA A 17 2.91 -8.78 4.69
N VAL A 18 3.95 -8.48 5.47
CA VAL A 18 3.87 -8.01 6.87
C VAL A 18 4.46 -6.60 7.06
N ALA A 19 5.02 -5.98 6.00
CA ALA A 19 5.77 -4.71 6.10
C ALA A 19 5.49 -3.67 4.99
N ALA A 20 4.66 -3.98 3.98
CA ALA A 20 4.38 -3.09 2.85
C ALA A 20 2.98 -3.34 2.26
N VAL A 21 1.93 -3.00 3.01
CA VAL A 21 0.54 -3.00 2.50
C VAL A 21 0.26 -1.69 1.74
N VAL A 22 0.73 -1.60 0.50
CA VAL A 22 0.27 -0.56 -0.44
C VAL A 22 -1.14 -0.94 -0.90
N VAL A 23 -2.15 -0.20 -0.43
CA VAL A 23 -3.56 -0.49 -0.73
C VAL A 23 -3.98 0.03 -2.10
N ALA A 24 -4.35 -0.90 -2.98
CA ALA A 24 -5.33 -0.68 -4.04
C ALA A 24 -6.57 -1.57 -3.75
N GLY A 25 -7.80 -1.11 -4.02
CA GLY A 25 -9.04 -1.87 -3.81
C GLY A 25 -10.28 -1.09 -4.29
N ALA A 26 -11.45 -1.02 -3.63
CA ALA A 26 -11.72 -1.25 -2.21
C ALA A 26 -13.20 -1.04 -1.63
N LEU A 27 -14.33 -1.65 -2.07
CA LEU A 27 -15.63 -1.49 -1.30
C LEU A 27 -16.86 -2.37 -1.64
N ALA A 28 -17.85 -2.21 -0.76
CA ALA A 28 -19.29 -2.46 -0.76
C ALA A 28 -20.21 -1.88 -1.89
N GLY A 29 -21.32 -2.62 -2.06
CA GLY A 29 -22.67 -2.07 -2.23
C GLY A 29 -23.60 -2.55 -1.09
N PRO A 30 -24.87 -2.10 -1.00
CA PRO A 30 -25.78 -2.49 0.09
C PRO A 30 -26.24 -3.96 -0.01
N PRO A 31 -26.63 -4.61 1.11
CA PRO A 31 -26.86 -6.04 1.16
C PRO A 31 -28.12 -6.49 0.41
N LEU A 32 -27.94 -7.43 -0.52
CA LEU A 32 -29.05 -8.23 -1.07
C LEU A 32 -29.25 -9.47 -0.20
N LEU A 33 -30.30 -9.44 0.64
CA LEU A 33 -30.75 -10.60 1.42
C LEU A 33 -31.35 -11.68 0.50
N ALA A 34 -30.48 -12.48 -0.10
CA ALA A 34 -30.78 -13.87 -0.41
C ALA A 34 -30.32 -14.72 0.79
N ALA A 35 -31.20 -15.57 1.31
CA ALA A 35 -30.76 -16.66 2.18
C ALA A 35 -30.12 -17.73 1.28
N ALA A 36 -28.80 -17.67 1.13
CA ALA A 36 -28.02 -18.78 0.61
C ALA A 36 -27.96 -19.90 1.66
N ASP A 37 -27.73 -21.14 1.20
CA ASP A 37 -27.21 -22.19 2.08
C ASP A 37 -25.84 -21.75 2.64
N GLU A 38 -25.42 -22.32 3.78
CA GLU A 38 -24.08 -22.07 4.35
C GLU A 38 -23.00 -22.36 3.28
N PRO A 39 -22.01 -21.46 3.05
CA PRO A 39 -20.99 -21.67 2.03
C PRO A 39 -20.29 -23.02 2.23
N ALA A 40 -20.05 -23.72 1.12
CA ALA A 40 -19.76 -25.15 1.14
C ALA A 40 -18.27 -25.47 0.94
N LEU A 41 -17.35 -24.57 1.35
CA LEU A 41 -15.92 -24.86 1.33
C LEU A 41 -15.57 -25.85 2.45
N PRO A 42 -14.51 -26.66 2.31
CA PRO A 42 -13.96 -27.45 3.41
C PRO A 42 -13.61 -26.59 4.63
N GLU A 43 -13.58 -27.20 5.83
CA GLU A 43 -12.95 -26.56 6.99
C GLU A 43 -11.43 -26.46 6.76
N ALA A 44 -10.80 -25.34 7.13
CA ALA A 44 -9.37 -25.10 6.99
C ALA A 44 -8.82 -24.34 8.21
N THR A 45 -7.62 -24.70 8.67
CA THR A 45 -6.86 -23.95 9.69
C THR A 45 -6.07 -22.78 9.07
N PRO A 46 -5.58 -21.81 9.86
CA PRO A 46 -4.74 -20.72 9.34
C PRO A 46 -3.52 -21.20 8.55
N VAL A 47 -2.82 -22.24 9.01
CA VAL A 47 -1.65 -22.80 8.32
C VAL A 47 -2.03 -23.43 6.98
N GLU A 48 -3.11 -24.22 6.93
CA GLU A 48 -3.57 -24.86 5.70
C GLU A 48 -4.02 -23.82 4.65
N LEU A 49 -4.69 -22.75 5.09
CA LEU A 49 -5.13 -21.66 4.22
C LEU A 49 -3.94 -20.81 3.72
N LEU A 50 -3.01 -20.43 4.60
CA LEU A 50 -1.78 -19.72 4.20
C LEU A 50 -0.90 -20.57 3.28
N THR A 51 -0.83 -21.89 3.50
CA THR A 51 -0.15 -22.83 2.59
C THR A 51 -0.85 -22.86 1.24
N SER A 52 -2.18 -22.95 1.21
CA SER A 52 -2.96 -22.95 -0.04
C SER A 52 -2.78 -21.65 -0.84
N ILE A 53 -2.72 -20.50 -0.17
CA ILE A 53 -2.40 -19.20 -0.78
C ILE A 53 -0.97 -19.19 -1.35
N ALA A 54 -0.01 -19.78 -0.65
CA ALA A 54 1.39 -19.87 -1.09
C ALA A 54 1.66 -20.94 -2.17
N GLU A 55 0.75 -21.90 -2.35
CA GLU A 55 0.77 -22.91 -3.43
C GLU A 55 -0.04 -22.51 -4.67
N ALA A 56 -0.96 -21.55 -4.55
CA ALA A 56 -1.81 -21.11 -5.65
C ALA A 56 -1.03 -20.45 -6.78
N GLU A 57 -1.32 -20.85 -8.02
CA GLU A 57 -0.87 -20.14 -9.22
C GLU A 57 -1.73 -18.88 -9.40
N PRO A 58 -1.15 -17.65 -9.52
CA PRO A 58 -1.94 -16.43 -9.58
C PRO A 58 -2.89 -16.43 -10.79
N ALA A 59 -4.19 -16.27 -10.52
CA ALA A 59 -5.21 -16.42 -11.55
C ALA A 59 -5.37 -15.14 -12.39
N ALA A 60 -5.46 -15.29 -13.72
CA ALA A 60 -5.84 -14.21 -14.61
C ALA A 60 -7.29 -13.77 -14.33
N HIS A 61 -7.52 -12.48 -14.05
CA HIS A 61 -8.84 -11.97 -13.71
C HIS A 61 -9.03 -10.50 -14.05
N SER A 62 -10.29 -10.06 -13.98
CA SER A 62 -10.66 -8.66 -13.94
C SER A 62 -11.85 -8.44 -13.03
N GLY A 63 -12.02 -7.22 -12.52
CA GLY A 63 -13.12 -6.89 -11.62
C GLY A 63 -13.25 -5.40 -11.31
N THR A 64 -14.29 -5.09 -10.53
CA THR A 64 -14.52 -3.75 -9.97
C THR A 64 -14.33 -3.81 -8.46
N VAL A 65 -13.60 -2.83 -7.92
CA VAL A 65 -13.13 -2.77 -6.54
C VAL A 65 -13.28 -1.30 -6.15
N VAL A 66 -14.09 -0.93 -5.16
CA VAL A 66 -14.58 0.48 -5.00
C VAL A 66 -13.62 1.35 -4.15
N HIS A 67 -13.95 2.06 -3.06
CA HIS A 67 -13.02 2.43 -1.96
C HIS A 67 -13.80 2.82 -0.70
N THR A 68 -13.33 2.51 0.53
CA THR A 68 -13.64 3.38 1.67
C THR A 68 -12.52 3.46 2.71
N ALA A 69 -12.06 4.70 2.91
CA ALA A 69 -11.48 5.15 4.16
C ALA A 69 -12.57 5.89 4.98
N ARG A 70 -12.72 5.53 6.25
CA ARG A 70 -13.58 6.19 7.27
C ARG A 70 -12.69 6.78 8.35
N LEU A 71 -11.60 7.44 7.95
CA LEU A 71 -10.47 7.76 8.83
C LEU A 71 -10.70 8.97 9.74
N GLY A 72 -11.89 9.58 9.70
CA GLY A 72 -12.26 10.70 10.57
C GLY A 72 -11.62 12.04 10.20
N LEU A 73 -10.94 12.11 9.04
CA LEU A 73 -10.28 13.31 8.54
C LEU A 73 -11.28 14.46 8.35
N PRO A 74 -10.89 15.72 8.62
CA PRO A 74 -11.78 16.85 8.45
C PRO A 74 -11.98 17.15 6.96
N THR A 75 -13.14 16.73 6.44
CA THR A 75 -13.50 16.73 5.00
C THR A 75 -13.54 18.10 4.30
N GLY A 76 -13.23 19.19 5.00
CA GLY A 76 -13.40 20.57 4.51
C GLY A 76 -12.65 20.87 3.22
N GLY A 77 -11.36 20.56 3.17
CA GLY A 77 -10.49 20.76 2.00
C GLY A 77 -10.49 19.57 1.03
N LEU A 78 -10.56 18.34 1.56
CA LEU A 78 -10.57 17.13 0.73
C LEU A 78 -11.79 17.06 -0.21
N THR A 79 -12.90 17.75 0.11
CA THR A 79 -14.11 17.81 -0.73
C THR A 79 -13.89 18.50 -2.09
N GLU A 80 -12.83 19.29 -2.27
CA GLU A 80 -12.52 19.92 -3.58
C GLU A 80 -11.78 18.96 -4.54
N ILE A 81 -11.25 17.84 -4.03
CA ILE A 81 -10.67 16.75 -4.83
C ILE A 81 -11.81 16.00 -5.54
N THR A 82 -12.04 16.35 -6.82
CA THR A 82 -13.21 15.89 -7.60
C THR A 82 -12.85 15.07 -8.85
N GLY A 83 -11.56 14.89 -9.12
CA GLY A 83 -11.03 14.02 -10.18
C GLY A 83 -10.72 12.60 -9.70
N ALA A 84 -10.20 11.78 -10.60
CA ALA A 84 -9.46 10.57 -10.24
C ALA A 84 -8.08 10.96 -9.71
N ASP A 85 -7.96 11.07 -8.39
CA ASP A 85 -6.74 11.50 -7.70
C ASP A 85 -6.42 10.48 -6.58
N PRO A 86 -5.20 9.91 -6.51
CA PRO A 86 -4.79 9.00 -5.43
C PRO A 86 -4.96 9.56 -4.01
N ILE A 87 -4.89 10.89 -3.82
CA ILE A 87 -5.16 11.54 -2.52
C ILE A 87 -6.63 11.32 -2.11
N GLY A 88 -7.54 11.19 -3.09
CA GLY A 88 -8.95 10.80 -2.91
C GLY A 88 -9.18 9.34 -2.49
N LEU A 89 -8.13 8.60 -2.12
CA LEU A 89 -8.22 7.33 -1.40
C LEU A 89 -8.17 7.51 0.13
N LEU A 90 -7.65 8.64 0.64
CA LEU A 90 -7.40 8.85 2.08
C LEU A 90 -8.68 9.09 2.91
N ASP A 91 -9.78 9.51 2.30
CA ASP A 91 -11.10 9.58 2.93
C ASP A 91 -12.23 9.36 1.90
N GLY A 92 -13.41 8.95 2.36
CA GLY A 92 -14.58 8.83 1.50
C GLY A 92 -14.54 7.62 0.57
N SER A 93 -15.18 7.72 -0.60
CA SER A 93 -15.50 6.56 -1.46
C SER A 93 -15.12 6.76 -2.94
N SER A 94 -13.93 6.27 -3.30
CA SER A 94 -13.43 6.16 -4.68
C SER A 94 -13.93 4.90 -5.42
N THR A 95 -13.57 4.70 -6.69
CA THR A 95 -13.90 3.48 -7.47
C THR A 95 -12.76 3.08 -8.39
N LEU A 96 -12.26 1.85 -8.28
CA LEU A 96 -11.21 1.32 -9.14
C LEU A 96 -11.71 0.13 -10.00
N ARG A 97 -10.98 -0.13 -11.08
CA ARG A 97 -11.05 -1.38 -11.85
C ARG A 97 -9.68 -2.04 -11.89
N VAL A 98 -9.67 -3.36 -11.83
CA VAL A 98 -8.45 -4.17 -11.85
C VAL A 98 -8.52 -5.17 -12.99
N TRP A 99 -7.39 -5.37 -13.67
CA TRP A 99 -7.15 -6.42 -14.66
C TRP A 99 -5.75 -6.99 -14.44
N THR A 100 -5.59 -8.31 -14.54
CA THR A 100 -4.28 -8.98 -14.53
C THR A 100 -4.32 -10.26 -15.36
N ASP A 101 -3.22 -10.59 -16.04
CA ASP A 101 -3.06 -11.89 -16.71
C ASP A 101 -2.56 -13.01 -15.77
N GLY A 102 -2.39 -12.72 -14.47
CA GLY A 102 -1.87 -13.68 -13.49
C GLY A 102 -0.35 -13.90 -13.59
N ALA A 103 0.35 -13.13 -14.42
CA ALA A 103 1.79 -13.18 -14.55
C ALA A 103 2.40 -11.78 -14.37
N GLU A 104 2.70 -11.09 -15.47
CA GLU A 104 3.56 -9.90 -15.47
C GLU A 104 2.85 -8.63 -15.95
N ARG A 105 1.56 -8.76 -16.34
CA ARG A 105 0.80 -7.63 -16.88
C ARG A 105 -0.43 -7.37 -16.05
N SER A 106 -0.57 -6.14 -15.57
CA SER A 106 -1.72 -5.70 -14.82
C SER A 106 -2.07 -4.24 -15.12
N ARG A 107 -3.33 -3.88 -14.87
CA ARG A 107 -3.84 -2.51 -14.90
C ARG A 107 -4.73 -2.27 -13.70
N VAL A 108 -4.56 -1.11 -13.08
CA VAL A 108 -5.44 -0.56 -12.06
C VAL A 108 -5.89 0.82 -12.51
N SER A 109 -7.20 1.04 -12.65
CA SER A 109 -7.77 2.32 -13.07
C SER A 109 -8.69 2.89 -11.99
N LEU A 110 -8.26 3.95 -11.30
CA LEU A 110 -9.11 4.79 -10.45
C LEU A 110 -10.02 5.66 -11.33
N LEU A 111 -11.31 5.68 -11.02
CA LEU A 111 -12.37 6.33 -11.77
C LEU A 111 -12.98 7.48 -10.96
N GLY A 112 -12.80 8.71 -11.45
CA GLY A 112 -13.51 9.89 -11.00
C GLY A 112 -14.84 10.06 -11.74
N SER A 113 -15.53 11.18 -11.50
CA SER A 113 -16.81 11.47 -12.17
C SER A 113 -16.67 11.77 -13.67
N ALA A 114 -15.50 12.25 -14.11
CA ALA A 114 -15.20 12.59 -15.50
C ALA A 114 -13.70 12.43 -15.88
N SER A 115 -12.87 11.85 -15.01
CA SER A 115 -11.46 11.55 -15.27
C SER A 115 -11.07 10.17 -14.75
N GLU A 116 -9.91 9.67 -15.20
CA GLU A 116 -9.33 8.37 -14.86
C GLU A 116 -7.86 8.55 -14.48
N TYR A 117 -7.41 7.89 -13.43
CA TYR A 117 -5.99 7.72 -13.11
C TYR A 117 -5.65 6.24 -13.26
N SER A 118 -4.71 5.93 -14.16
CA SER A 118 -4.31 4.54 -14.46
C SER A 118 -2.89 4.27 -13.98
N VAL A 119 -2.69 3.08 -13.40
CA VAL A 119 -1.41 2.40 -13.30
C VAL A 119 -1.46 1.19 -14.24
N VAL A 120 -0.45 1.00 -15.08
CA VAL A 120 -0.26 -0.20 -15.90
C VAL A 120 1.14 -0.76 -15.67
N HIS A 121 1.28 -2.08 -15.64
CA HIS A 121 2.54 -2.80 -15.52
C HIS A 121 2.65 -3.79 -16.69
N ASP A 122 3.80 -3.83 -17.38
CA ASP A 122 4.09 -4.82 -18.44
C ASP A 122 5.58 -5.24 -18.38
N GLY A 123 5.84 -6.35 -17.68
CA GLY A 123 7.18 -6.91 -17.49
C GLY A 123 8.09 -5.98 -16.66
N PRO A 124 9.20 -5.46 -17.21
CA PRO A 124 10.10 -4.53 -16.52
C PRO A 124 9.70 -3.05 -16.68
N GLN A 125 8.49 -2.76 -17.18
CA GLN A 125 8.01 -1.39 -17.42
C GLN A 125 6.69 -1.15 -16.68
N ALA A 126 6.45 0.10 -16.31
CA ALA A 126 5.15 0.54 -15.82
C ALA A 126 4.78 1.92 -16.39
N TRP A 127 3.50 2.28 -16.31
CA TRP A 127 3.01 3.61 -16.68
C TRP A 127 2.02 4.12 -15.64
N THR A 128 2.17 5.38 -15.25
CA THR A 128 1.08 6.16 -14.64
C THR A 128 0.48 7.09 -15.69
N TYR A 129 -0.82 7.33 -15.62
CA TYR A 129 -1.51 8.29 -16.49
C TYR A 129 -2.63 8.99 -15.73
N SER A 130 -2.60 10.33 -15.69
CA SER A 130 -3.71 11.16 -15.22
C SER A 130 -4.46 11.75 -16.39
N SER A 131 -5.75 11.42 -16.53
CA SER A 131 -6.63 12.09 -17.50
C SER A 131 -7.16 13.44 -17.02
N THR A 132 -6.78 13.91 -15.83
CA THR A 132 -7.08 15.27 -15.35
C THR A 132 -6.10 16.26 -15.97
N ASP A 133 -4.83 15.87 -16.03
CA ASP A 133 -3.69 16.71 -16.41
C ASP A 133 -3.19 16.39 -17.84
N ASP A 134 -3.64 15.26 -18.42
CA ASP A 134 -3.19 14.68 -19.70
C ASP A 134 -1.68 14.34 -19.68
N VAL A 135 -1.18 13.84 -18.54
CA VAL A 135 0.22 13.45 -18.32
C VAL A 135 0.34 11.94 -18.19
N VAL A 136 1.32 11.38 -18.90
CA VAL A 136 1.83 10.01 -18.74
C VAL A 136 3.23 10.06 -18.12
N THR A 137 3.52 9.17 -17.18
CA THR A 137 4.89 8.87 -16.77
C THR A 137 5.19 7.40 -17.10
N HIS A 138 6.30 7.14 -17.77
CA HIS A 138 6.76 5.81 -18.18
C HIS A 138 7.97 5.39 -17.35
N TYR A 139 7.84 4.33 -16.56
CA TYR A 139 8.91 3.79 -15.73
C TYR A 139 9.64 2.67 -16.45
N THR A 140 10.96 2.79 -16.52
CA THR A 140 11.88 1.77 -17.04
C THR A 140 12.90 1.37 -15.97
N LEU A 141 13.49 0.19 -16.06
CA LEU A 141 14.58 -0.22 -15.17
C LEU A 141 15.95 0.28 -15.67
N ASP A 142 16.82 0.65 -14.72
CA ASP A 142 18.24 0.89 -15.01
C ASP A 142 18.91 -0.35 -15.66
N ALA A 143 20.00 -0.18 -16.42
CA ALA A 143 20.61 -1.27 -17.17
C ALA A 143 21.11 -2.47 -16.32
N ALA A 144 21.43 -2.26 -15.05
CA ALA A 144 21.77 -3.31 -14.09
C ALA A 144 20.52 -3.89 -13.39
N ALA A 145 19.48 -3.09 -13.14
CA ALA A 145 18.17 -3.58 -12.71
C ALA A 145 17.53 -4.49 -13.78
N GLN A 146 17.53 -4.05 -15.05
CA GLN A 146 17.07 -4.81 -16.21
C GLN A 146 17.78 -6.16 -16.34
N ALA A 147 19.12 -6.17 -16.23
CA ALA A 147 19.90 -7.42 -16.28
C ALA A 147 19.53 -8.40 -15.14
N ARG A 148 19.26 -7.90 -13.92
CA ARG A 148 18.81 -8.73 -12.79
C ARG A 148 17.40 -9.29 -13.00
N TYR A 149 16.52 -8.52 -13.64
CA TYR A 149 15.18 -8.97 -14.04
C TYR A 149 15.28 -10.08 -15.10
N GLU A 150 16.12 -9.91 -16.13
CA GLU A 150 16.35 -10.92 -17.17
C GLU A 150 16.94 -12.23 -16.57
N ASP A 151 17.96 -12.16 -15.71
CA ASP A 151 18.51 -13.33 -15.00
C ASP A 151 17.45 -14.03 -14.12
N ALA A 152 16.54 -13.28 -13.51
CA ALA A 152 15.46 -13.83 -12.70
C ALA A 152 14.41 -14.57 -13.55
N GLN A 153 14.05 -14.00 -14.70
CA GLN A 153 13.10 -14.55 -15.67
C GLN A 153 13.60 -15.83 -16.34
N GLU A 154 14.91 -15.94 -16.61
CA GLU A 154 15.53 -17.20 -17.05
C GLU A 154 15.61 -18.27 -15.94
N GLY A 155 15.16 -17.97 -14.73
CA GLY A 155 15.20 -18.88 -13.58
C GLY A 155 16.61 -19.12 -13.05
N GLN A 156 17.59 -18.27 -13.39
CA GLN A 156 18.97 -18.42 -12.98
C GLN A 156 19.12 -18.21 -11.47
N THR A 157 19.08 -19.31 -10.72
CA THR A 157 19.34 -19.31 -9.28
C THR A 157 20.83 -19.10 -9.04
N PRO A 158 21.26 -18.07 -8.29
CA PRO A 158 22.68 -17.81 -8.06
C PRO A 158 23.40 -19.01 -7.44
N PRO A 159 24.61 -19.37 -7.91
CA PRO A 159 25.33 -20.54 -7.42
C PRO A 159 25.74 -20.36 -5.96
N GLY A 160 25.06 -21.08 -5.06
CA GLY A 160 25.23 -20.97 -3.60
C GLY A 160 24.10 -20.24 -2.87
N ALA A 161 23.01 -19.87 -3.56
CA ALA A 161 21.79 -19.44 -2.90
C ALA A 161 21.28 -20.51 -1.90
N PRO A 162 20.69 -20.12 -0.76
CA PRO A 162 20.11 -21.07 0.19
C PRO A 162 18.91 -21.81 -0.43
N GLU A 163 18.66 -23.03 0.04
CA GLU A 163 17.43 -23.75 -0.28
C GLU A 163 16.22 -22.93 0.19
N LEU A 164 15.20 -22.82 -0.67
CA LEU A 164 13.99 -22.08 -0.37
C LEU A 164 13.09 -22.97 0.51
N PRO A 165 12.44 -22.46 1.57
CA PRO A 165 11.49 -23.24 2.36
C PRO A 165 10.31 -23.68 1.49
N THR A 166 9.65 -24.76 1.89
CA THR A 166 8.38 -25.17 1.27
C THR A 166 7.29 -24.10 1.52
N PRO A 167 6.19 -24.10 0.74
CA PRO A 167 5.03 -23.26 1.02
C PRO A 167 4.48 -23.46 2.44
N GLU A 168 4.44 -24.70 2.94
CA GLU A 168 4.07 -25.07 4.31
C GLU A 168 5.03 -24.47 5.36
N GLU A 169 6.35 -24.64 5.16
CA GLU A 169 7.36 -24.07 6.05
C GLU A 169 7.33 -22.52 6.04
N ALA A 170 7.05 -21.90 4.90
CA ALA A 170 6.93 -20.45 4.77
C ALA A 170 5.64 -19.92 5.42
N ALA A 171 4.51 -20.61 5.22
CA ALA A 171 3.24 -20.30 5.85
C ALA A 171 3.32 -20.43 7.38
N GLN A 172 3.97 -21.47 7.89
CA GLN A 172 4.23 -21.62 9.33
C GLN A 172 5.11 -20.48 9.86
N GLN A 173 6.23 -20.16 9.21
CA GLN A 173 7.12 -19.07 9.65
C GLN A 173 6.45 -17.69 9.61
N ALA A 174 5.60 -17.42 8.61
CA ALA A 174 4.83 -16.18 8.53
C ALA A 174 3.78 -16.12 9.65
N LEU A 175 3.06 -17.22 9.91
CA LEU A 175 2.08 -17.31 10.99
C LEU A 175 2.75 -17.15 12.37
N GLU A 176 3.84 -17.86 12.64
CA GLU A 176 4.58 -17.78 13.91
C GLU A 176 5.04 -16.35 14.24
N HIS A 177 5.36 -15.53 13.23
CA HIS A 177 5.74 -14.13 13.43
C HIS A 177 4.54 -13.19 13.61
N VAL A 178 3.42 -13.42 12.92
CA VAL A 178 2.18 -12.65 13.15
C VAL A 178 1.57 -12.98 14.52
N GLU A 179 1.65 -14.25 14.95
CA GLU A 179 1.21 -14.74 16.27
C GLU A 179 2.13 -14.30 17.43
N GLU A 180 3.28 -13.68 17.16
CA GLU A 180 4.14 -13.05 18.19
C GLU A 180 3.46 -11.81 18.81
N PHE A 181 2.67 -11.08 18.01
CA PHE A 181 2.01 -9.83 18.40
C PHE A 181 0.48 -9.85 18.22
N SER A 182 -0.09 -10.97 17.76
CA SER A 182 -1.50 -11.08 17.36
C SER A 182 -2.07 -12.47 17.69
N SER A 183 -3.37 -12.64 17.49
CA SER A 183 -4.00 -13.95 17.31
C SER A 183 -4.57 -14.04 15.89
N VAL A 184 -4.44 -15.21 15.26
CA VAL A 184 -4.94 -15.46 13.90
C VAL A 184 -5.99 -16.56 13.94
N THR A 185 -7.13 -16.32 13.30
CA THR A 185 -8.26 -17.26 13.27
C THR A 185 -8.86 -17.36 11.87
N VAL A 186 -9.40 -18.52 11.53
CA VAL A 186 -10.34 -18.66 10.40
C VAL A 186 -11.75 -18.56 10.97
N LEU A 187 -12.56 -17.67 10.39
CA LEU A 187 -13.95 -17.44 10.79
C LEU A 187 -14.92 -18.33 10.01
N GLU A 188 -16.22 -18.17 10.29
CA GLU A 188 -17.28 -18.64 9.40
C GLU A 188 -17.07 -18.10 7.97
N GLN A 189 -17.41 -18.91 6.97
CA GLN A 189 -17.21 -18.59 5.56
C GLN A 189 -18.18 -17.48 5.10
N ALA A 190 -17.78 -16.70 4.10
CA ALA A 190 -18.59 -15.60 3.55
C ALA A 190 -18.70 -15.70 2.02
N THR A 191 -19.53 -14.83 1.43
CA THR A 191 -19.60 -14.66 -0.02
C THR A 191 -19.20 -13.22 -0.37
N VAL A 192 -18.11 -13.02 -1.10
CA VAL A 192 -17.58 -11.72 -1.54
C VAL A 192 -17.61 -11.67 -3.08
N ALA A 193 -18.07 -10.57 -3.69
CA ALA A 193 -18.24 -10.46 -5.15
C ALA A 193 -19.03 -11.62 -5.81
N GLY A 194 -19.94 -12.26 -5.07
CA GLY A 194 -20.69 -13.44 -5.53
C GLY A 194 -19.92 -14.77 -5.48
N ARG A 195 -18.79 -14.82 -4.76
CA ARG A 195 -17.91 -15.97 -4.65
C ARG A 195 -17.69 -16.40 -3.20
N ASP A 196 -17.72 -17.70 -2.96
CA ASP A 196 -17.52 -18.28 -1.63
C ASP A 196 -16.06 -18.12 -1.20
N ALA A 197 -15.86 -17.63 0.02
CA ALA A 197 -14.58 -17.16 0.52
C ALA A 197 -14.30 -17.64 1.95
N TYR A 198 -13.06 -18.05 2.18
CA TYR A 198 -12.50 -18.16 3.52
C TYR A 198 -12.30 -16.77 4.11
N GLN A 199 -12.45 -16.62 5.42
CA GLN A 199 -12.14 -15.38 6.13
C GLN A 199 -11.06 -15.64 7.19
N LEU A 200 -9.88 -15.04 7.02
CA LEU A 200 -8.88 -14.91 8.08
C LEU A 200 -9.17 -13.65 8.89
N GLN A 201 -9.04 -13.73 10.20
CA GLN A 201 -9.01 -12.57 11.09
C GLN A 201 -7.73 -12.56 11.93
N ILE A 202 -7.07 -11.42 11.92
CA ILE A 202 -5.89 -11.08 12.73
C ILE A 202 -6.35 -10.06 13.77
N THR A 203 -6.24 -10.38 15.05
CA THR A 203 -6.58 -9.49 16.17
C THR A 203 -5.33 -9.22 17.00
N PRO A 204 -4.89 -7.96 17.17
CA PRO A 204 -3.72 -7.61 17.98
C PRO A 204 -3.76 -8.18 19.40
N GLY A 205 -2.58 -8.50 19.95
CA GLY A 205 -2.41 -9.01 21.30
C GLY A 205 -2.37 -7.93 22.40
N THR A 206 -2.67 -6.67 22.06
CA THR A 206 -2.52 -5.50 22.93
C THR A 206 -3.65 -4.50 22.74
N ASP A 207 -4.01 -3.80 23.82
CA ASP A 207 -4.96 -2.68 23.82
C ASP A 207 -4.27 -1.33 23.45
N GLY A 208 -2.94 -1.33 23.25
CA GLY A 208 -2.13 -0.12 23.00
C GLY A 208 -2.17 0.43 21.56
N THR A 209 -2.95 -0.19 20.67
CA THR A 209 -3.05 0.16 19.25
C THR A 209 -4.43 0.71 18.88
N LEU A 210 -4.48 1.54 17.82
CA LEU A 210 -5.72 2.01 17.18
C LEU A 210 -6.43 0.93 16.36
N VAL A 211 -5.81 -0.23 16.11
CA VAL A 211 -6.40 -1.33 15.34
C VAL A 211 -7.10 -2.33 16.26
N GLU A 212 -8.40 -2.58 16.05
CA GLU A 212 -9.12 -3.65 16.78
C GLU A 212 -8.86 -5.03 16.13
N GLN A 213 -8.91 -5.09 14.80
CA GLN A 213 -8.83 -6.32 14.02
C GLN A 213 -8.66 -6.01 12.54
N VAL A 214 -7.93 -6.89 11.84
CA VAL A 214 -7.86 -6.97 10.38
C VAL A 214 -8.55 -8.26 9.94
N ARG A 215 -9.40 -8.20 8.92
CA ARG A 215 -10.02 -9.37 8.29
C ARG A 215 -9.64 -9.43 6.81
N ILE A 216 -9.34 -10.62 6.32
CA ILE A 216 -8.95 -10.88 4.93
C ILE A 216 -9.84 -12.01 4.40
N ALA A 217 -10.64 -11.72 3.39
CA ALA A 217 -11.44 -12.70 2.66
C ALA A 217 -10.70 -13.18 1.41
N VAL A 218 -10.67 -14.49 1.20
CA VAL A 218 -9.86 -15.17 0.17
C VAL A 218 -10.74 -16.16 -0.59
N ASP A 219 -10.73 -16.11 -1.91
CA ASP A 219 -11.56 -16.96 -2.78
C ASP A 219 -11.31 -18.46 -2.56
N GLY A 220 -12.39 -19.24 -2.39
CA GLY A 220 -12.30 -20.67 -2.08
C GLY A 220 -11.88 -21.59 -3.23
N GLU A 221 -11.76 -21.10 -4.47
CA GLU A 221 -11.32 -21.90 -5.63
C GLU A 221 -9.92 -21.52 -6.13
N THR A 222 -9.55 -20.24 -6.07
CA THR A 222 -8.30 -19.67 -6.63
C THR A 222 -7.32 -19.15 -5.58
N PHE A 223 -7.76 -19.00 -4.32
CA PHE A 223 -7.03 -18.33 -3.25
C PHE A 223 -6.62 -16.88 -3.53
N THR A 224 -7.27 -16.23 -4.50
CA THR A 224 -7.14 -14.79 -4.75
C THR A 224 -7.73 -13.99 -3.59
N PRO A 225 -7.03 -12.97 -3.03
CA PRO A 225 -7.61 -12.05 -2.06
C PRO A 225 -8.81 -11.29 -2.65
N LEU A 226 -9.98 -11.39 -2.01
CA LEU A 226 -11.22 -10.76 -2.46
C LEU A 226 -11.60 -9.53 -1.64
N GLN A 227 -11.25 -9.50 -0.35
CA GLN A 227 -11.49 -8.34 0.51
C GLN A 227 -10.48 -8.25 1.67
N VAL A 228 -10.10 -7.03 2.07
CA VAL A 228 -9.48 -6.71 3.35
C VAL A 228 -10.37 -5.70 4.09
N GLN A 229 -10.48 -5.80 5.41
CA GLN A 229 -11.22 -4.87 6.27
C GLN A 229 -10.43 -4.63 7.55
N VAL A 230 -10.38 -3.39 8.04
CA VAL A 230 -9.70 -3.00 9.28
C VAL A 230 -10.68 -2.23 10.16
N TRP A 231 -10.87 -2.67 11.40
CA TRP A 231 -11.66 -1.96 12.42
C TRP A 231 -10.75 -1.27 13.41
N SER A 232 -11.28 -0.23 14.05
CA SER A 232 -10.53 0.59 15.01
C SER A 232 -10.97 0.32 16.43
N SER A 233 -10.00 0.26 17.35
CA SER A 233 -10.26 0.20 18.79
C SER A 233 -10.87 1.50 19.34
N SER A 234 -10.80 2.60 18.58
CA SER A 234 -11.32 3.92 18.96
C SER A 234 -12.78 4.17 18.51
N ASP A 235 -13.30 3.40 17.56
CA ASP A 235 -14.70 3.49 17.13
C ASP A 235 -15.52 2.33 17.76
N THR A 236 -16.81 2.60 18.00
CA THR A 236 -17.78 1.62 18.51
C THR A 236 -18.83 1.23 17.45
N SER A 237 -18.62 1.65 16.20
CA SER A 237 -19.44 1.21 15.08
C SER A 237 -19.10 -0.22 14.65
N GLU A 238 -20.09 -0.98 14.19
CA GLU A 238 -19.88 -2.32 13.62
C GLU A 238 -19.29 -2.25 12.18
N THR A 239 -18.84 -1.08 11.72
CA THR A 239 -18.31 -0.85 10.37
C THR A 239 -16.80 -0.64 10.37
N PRO A 240 -16.06 -1.24 9.41
CA PRO A 240 -14.61 -1.10 9.36
C PRO A 240 -14.19 0.35 9.06
N ALA A 241 -13.10 0.80 9.68
CA ALA A 241 -12.48 2.10 9.45
C ALA A 241 -11.74 2.19 8.10
N LEU A 242 -11.25 1.06 7.59
CA LEU A 242 -10.78 0.90 6.21
C LEU A 242 -11.40 -0.38 5.63
N GLU A 243 -12.01 -0.29 4.45
CA GLU A 243 -12.53 -1.44 3.72
C GLU A 243 -11.93 -1.50 2.33
N VAL A 244 -11.61 -2.71 1.86
CA VAL A 244 -10.90 -2.98 0.62
C VAL A 244 -11.46 -4.23 -0.08
N GLY A 245 -12.63 -4.19 -0.73
CA GLY A 245 -13.25 -5.37 -1.38
C GLY A 245 -13.64 -5.25 -2.86
N TYR A 246 -13.63 -6.38 -3.57
CA TYR A 246 -14.26 -6.53 -4.90
C TYR A 246 -15.80 -6.47 -4.79
N THR A 247 -16.45 -5.74 -5.70
CA THR A 247 -17.92 -5.81 -5.91
C THR A 247 -18.31 -6.86 -6.94
N ASP A 248 -17.44 -7.09 -7.92
CA ASP A 248 -17.60 -8.01 -9.05
C ASP A 248 -16.20 -8.48 -9.47
N ILE A 249 -16.03 -9.79 -9.69
CA ILE A 249 -14.78 -10.39 -10.14
C ILE A 249 -15.06 -11.53 -11.13
N THR A 250 -14.30 -11.55 -12.22
CA THR A 250 -14.36 -12.58 -13.27
C THR A 250 -12.98 -13.17 -13.50
N PHE A 251 -12.81 -14.46 -13.16
CA PHE A 251 -11.61 -15.26 -13.46
C PHE A 251 -11.60 -15.69 -14.94
N ALA A 252 -11.27 -14.73 -15.80
CA ALA A 252 -10.98 -14.94 -17.21
C ALA A 252 -9.81 -14.04 -17.61
N THR A 253 -8.95 -14.53 -18.52
CA THR A 253 -7.85 -13.75 -19.08
C THR A 253 -8.38 -12.47 -19.73
N PRO A 254 -7.93 -11.28 -19.30
CA PRO A 254 -8.30 -10.02 -19.95
C PRO A 254 -7.85 -9.98 -21.42
N ASP A 255 -8.54 -9.18 -22.25
CA ASP A 255 -8.05 -8.86 -23.59
C ASP A 255 -6.71 -8.13 -23.49
N ASP A 256 -5.70 -8.55 -24.28
CA ASP A 256 -4.36 -7.94 -24.30
C ASP A 256 -4.39 -6.40 -24.45
N ALA A 257 -5.37 -5.89 -25.21
CA ALA A 257 -5.57 -4.46 -25.46
C ALA A 257 -6.01 -3.63 -24.24
N VAL A 258 -6.35 -4.28 -23.12
CA VAL A 258 -6.64 -3.61 -21.83
C VAL A 258 -5.40 -3.57 -20.93
N LEU A 259 -4.55 -4.61 -21.04
CA LEU A 259 -3.30 -4.75 -20.28
C LEU A 259 -2.14 -3.97 -20.90
N SER A 260 -2.09 -3.82 -22.23
CA SER A 260 -1.11 -2.96 -22.90
C SER A 260 -1.44 -1.48 -22.73
N PHE A 261 -0.47 -0.66 -22.31
CA PHE A 261 -0.62 0.79 -22.33
C PHE A 261 -0.29 1.42 -23.70
N SER A 262 -0.89 2.57 -23.99
CA SER A 262 -0.49 3.47 -25.09
C SER A 262 -0.88 4.90 -24.74
N ALA A 263 0.09 5.83 -24.76
CA ALA A 263 -0.15 7.23 -24.43
C ALA A 263 -1.27 7.86 -25.31
N PRO A 264 -2.22 8.61 -24.73
CA PRO A 264 -3.25 9.32 -25.50
C PRO A 264 -2.69 10.32 -26.52
N ALA A 265 -3.47 10.60 -27.56
CA ALA A 265 -3.05 11.45 -28.67
C ALA A 265 -3.12 12.96 -28.31
N GLY A 266 -2.14 13.42 -27.54
CA GLY A 266 -2.04 14.80 -27.05
C GLY A 266 -1.24 14.92 -25.75
N ALA A 267 -1.18 13.82 -24.99
CA ALA A 267 -0.61 13.76 -23.66
C ALA A 267 0.89 14.09 -23.60
N GLU A 268 1.29 14.70 -22.48
CA GLU A 268 2.69 14.78 -22.01
C GLU A 268 3.21 13.36 -21.73
N VAL A 269 4.50 13.12 -21.96
CA VAL A 269 5.15 11.83 -21.63
C VAL A 269 6.49 12.09 -20.96
N VAL A 270 6.53 11.84 -19.65
CA VAL A 270 7.71 11.80 -18.80
C VAL A 270 8.31 10.38 -18.83
N GLU A 271 9.65 10.26 -18.84
CA GLU A 271 10.36 8.99 -19.03
C GLU A 271 11.36 8.77 -17.88
N GLU A 272 10.99 7.88 -16.95
CA GLU A 272 11.65 7.60 -15.68
C GLU A 272 12.55 6.35 -15.69
N THR A 273 13.65 6.40 -14.94
CA THR A 273 14.64 5.29 -14.85
C THR A 273 14.84 4.81 -13.42
N VAL A 274 14.06 3.81 -13.03
CA VAL A 274 14.08 3.21 -11.69
C VAL A 274 15.36 2.41 -11.47
N SER A 275 16.16 2.85 -10.49
CA SER A 275 17.35 2.13 -10.04
C SER A 275 17.01 1.15 -8.91
N LEU A 276 17.34 -0.13 -9.09
CA LEU A 276 17.11 -1.14 -8.04
C LEU A 276 18.32 -1.23 -7.08
N PRO A 277 18.12 -1.09 -5.76
CA PRO A 277 19.21 -1.12 -4.78
C PRO A 277 19.96 -2.46 -4.84
N SER A 278 21.29 -2.39 -4.88
CA SER A 278 22.14 -3.58 -4.98
C SER A 278 22.61 -4.07 -3.61
N GLU A 279 22.78 -5.39 -3.46
CA GLU A 279 23.29 -6.01 -2.22
C GLU A 279 24.73 -5.55 -1.85
N GLU A 280 25.46 -4.92 -2.77
CA GLU A 280 26.75 -4.24 -2.51
C GLU A 280 26.57 -2.78 -2.08
N ALA A 281 25.62 -2.04 -2.66
CA ALA A 281 25.30 -0.66 -2.26
C ALA A 281 24.83 -0.57 -0.80
N SER A 282 24.15 -1.60 -0.29
CA SER A 282 23.78 -1.72 1.14
C SER A 282 24.99 -1.66 2.11
N GLY A 283 26.22 -1.84 1.63
CA GLY A 283 27.45 -1.75 2.42
C GLY A 283 28.16 -0.40 2.40
N GLU A 284 27.96 0.44 1.36
CA GLU A 284 28.71 1.69 1.17
C GLU A 284 27.83 2.93 0.93
N ALA A 285 26.57 2.79 0.47
CA ALA A 285 25.61 3.90 0.37
C ALA A 285 24.90 4.20 1.70
N SER A 286 24.87 3.25 2.64
CA SER A 286 24.33 3.42 4.01
C SER A 286 25.19 4.33 4.92
N ALA A 287 26.05 5.16 4.35
CA ALA A 287 27.07 5.93 5.07
C ALA A 287 26.65 7.37 5.41
N GLU A 288 25.67 7.94 4.70
CA GLU A 288 25.28 9.36 4.82
C GLU A 288 23.81 9.59 5.22
N HIS A 289 22.98 8.54 5.28
CA HIS A 289 21.60 8.59 5.81
C HIS A 289 21.48 7.75 7.08
N THR A 290 20.94 8.33 8.15
CA THR A 290 20.56 7.61 9.38
C THR A 290 19.23 6.89 9.10
N PRO A 291 19.13 5.56 9.27
CA PRO A 291 17.83 4.89 9.16
C PRO A 291 16.90 5.38 10.28
N PRO A 292 15.60 5.59 10.02
CA PRO A 292 14.66 6.11 11.02
C PRO A 292 14.61 5.19 12.25
N GLU A 293 14.56 5.79 13.44
CA GLU A 293 14.44 5.02 14.68
C GLU A 293 13.04 4.38 14.76
N THR A 294 12.96 3.19 15.34
CA THR A 294 11.67 2.54 15.64
C THR A 294 11.64 2.18 17.11
N ILE A 295 10.69 2.75 17.84
CA ILE A 295 10.46 2.48 19.27
C ILE A 295 9.23 1.58 19.40
N GLY A 296 9.28 0.60 20.31
CA GLY A 296 8.21 -0.38 20.49
C GLY A 296 8.35 -1.61 19.58
N GLU A 297 7.38 -2.52 19.68
CA GLU A 297 7.36 -3.80 18.95
C GLU A 297 5.92 -4.08 18.46
N GLY A 298 5.78 -4.74 17.31
CA GLY A 298 4.48 -5.09 16.74
C GLY A 298 3.53 -3.90 16.53
N TRP A 299 2.29 -4.03 16.99
CA TRP A 299 1.22 -3.02 16.84
C TRP A 299 1.42 -1.74 17.66
N GLU A 300 2.37 -1.74 18.60
CA GLU A 300 2.79 -0.57 19.39
C GLU A 300 4.10 0.05 18.88
N SER A 301 4.54 -0.33 17.67
CA SER A 301 5.69 0.31 17.03
C SER A 301 5.38 1.74 16.57
N VAL A 302 6.35 2.63 16.82
CA VAL A 302 6.35 4.04 16.43
C VAL A 302 7.63 4.30 15.63
N LEU A 303 7.46 4.72 14.39
CA LEU A 303 8.53 5.19 13.51
C LEU A 303 8.86 6.64 13.89
N ILE A 304 10.15 6.95 14.05
CA ILE A 304 10.64 8.30 14.32
C ILE A 304 11.56 8.72 13.19
N ILE A 305 11.23 9.89 12.63
CA ILE A 305 11.90 10.54 11.51
C ILE A 305 12.42 11.89 12.03
N ASP A 306 13.73 12.06 12.14
CA ASP A 306 14.39 13.26 12.65
C ASP A 306 14.65 14.32 11.55
N ASP A 307 15.07 15.53 11.98
CA ASP A 307 15.59 16.63 11.16
C ASP A 307 14.70 17.12 9.98
N VAL A 308 13.38 16.94 10.06
CA VAL A 308 12.44 17.34 8.99
C VAL A 308 12.26 18.87 8.90
N ASP A 309 12.64 19.49 7.76
CA ASP A 309 12.29 20.90 7.49
C ASP A 309 10.83 21.06 7.05
N LEU A 310 9.94 20.96 8.02
CA LEU A 310 8.51 21.23 7.91
C LEU A 310 8.21 22.66 7.39
N GLN A 311 9.10 23.63 7.61
CA GLN A 311 8.88 25.01 7.17
C GLN A 311 9.21 25.19 5.69
N GLY A 312 10.27 24.55 5.19
CA GLY A 312 10.54 24.40 3.77
C GLY A 312 9.44 23.61 3.06
N LEU A 313 9.06 22.43 3.58
CA LEU A 313 7.98 21.61 3.01
C LEU A 313 6.66 22.37 2.86
N LEU A 314 6.22 23.09 3.91
CA LEU A 314 5.00 23.89 3.85
C LEU A 314 5.12 25.16 2.99
N ALA A 315 6.34 25.64 2.73
CA ALA A 315 6.60 26.73 1.80
C ALA A 315 6.72 26.28 0.33
N GLY A 316 6.76 24.96 0.07
CA GLY A 316 7.07 24.40 -1.25
C GLY A 316 8.54 24.57 -1.65
N ASP A 317 9.46 24.56 -0.67
CA ASP A 317 10.90 24.67 -0.92
C ASP A 317 11.44 23.36 -1.52
N PRO A 318 12.03 23.39 -2.73
CA PRO A 318 12.55 22.18 -3.37
C PRO A 318 13.72 21.55 -2.61
N GLU A 319 14.53 22.32 -1.87
CA GLU A 319 15.63 21.75 -1.09
C GLU A 319 15.08 20.90 0.09
N ALA A 320 13.97 21.33 0.71
CA ALA A 320 13.32 20.58 1.78
C ALA A 320 12.51 19.37 1.28
N LEU A 321 11.89 19.47 0.10
CA LEU A 321 11.24 18.34 -0.57
C LEU A 321 12.25 17.25 -0.94
N ALA A 322 13.37 17.63 -1.55
CA ALA A 322 14.46 16.72 -1.88
C ALA A 322 15.04 16.05 -0.62
N ASP A 323 15.33 16.82 0.44
CA ASP A 323 15.96 16.29 1.66
C ASP A 323 15.03 15.35 2.45
N ALA A 324 13.72 15.64 2.49
CA ALA A 324 12.73 14.75 3.09
C ALA A 324 12.61 13.41 2.32
N ALA A 325 12.60 13.47 0.98
CA ALA A 325 12.49 12.29 0.11
C ALA A 325 13.81 11.49 0.02
N ALA A 326 14.96 12.15 0.18
CA ALA A 326 16.29 11.53 0.25
C ALA A 326 16.58 10.89 1.62
N SER A 327 16.14 11.51 2.70
CA SER A 327 16.35 10.99 4.07
C SER A 327 15.54 9.73 4.36
N HIS A 328 14.36 9.58 3.74
CA HIS A 328 13.46 8.44 3.95
C HIS A 328 13.14 7.71 2.64
N PRO A 329 14.14 7.03 2.06
CA PRO A 329 14.01 6.38 0.76
C PRO A 329 13.02 5.21 0.82
N MET A 330 11.83 5.43 0.26
CA MET A 330 10.92 4.35 -0.13
C MET A 330 11.67 3.37 -1.05
N PRO A 331 11.43 2.05 -0.98
CA PRO A 331 12.29 1.07 -1.65
C PRO A 331 12.29 1.19 -3.19
N GLY A 332 13.30 1.87 -3.74
CA GLY A 332 13.51 2.12 -5.18
C GLY A 332 13.41 3.60 -5.58
N SER A 333 13.93 4.53 -4.78
CA SER A 333 13.49 5.92 -4.75
C SER A 333 14.29 6.98 -5.52
N ASP A 334 15.45 6.72 -6.15
CA ASP A 334 16.18 7.80 -6.85
C ASP A 334 15.29 8.50 -7.91
N SER A 335 14.57 7.72 -8.72
CA SER A 335 13.51 8.21 -9.64
C SER A 335 12.18 8.52 -8.93
N GLY A 336 11.93 7.89 -7.77
CA GLY A 336 10.75 8.18 -6.94
C GLY A 336 10.82 9.56 -6.27
N GLN A 337 12.02 10.13 -6.16
CA GLN A 337 12.31 11.49 -5.73
C GLN A 337 12.10 12.46 -6.90
N GLU A 338 12.70 12.20 -8.08
CA GLU A 338 12.47 13.00 -9.30
C GLU A 338 10.97 13.09 -9.64
N LEU A 339 10.19 12.00 -9.49
CA LEU A 339 8.72 12.01 -9.59
C LEU A 339 8.02 12.99 -8.65
N MET A 340 8.42 12.99 -7.37
CA MET A 340 7.79 13.79 -6.33
C MET A 340 8.15 15.27 -6.50
N GLU A 341 9.36 15.54 -6.99
CA GLU A 341 9.82 16.87 -7.39
C GLU A 341 9.10 17.36 -8.64
N GLU A 342 8.98 16.57 -9.73
CA GLU A 342 8.31 17.00 -10.98
C GLU A 342 6.81 17.24 -10.77
N PHE A 343 6.12 16.35 -10.04
CA PHE A 343 4.68 16.46 -9.75
C PHE A 343 4.31 17.70 -8.91
N MET A 344 5.28 18.35 -8.23
CA MET A 344 5.07 19.57 -7.46
C MET A 344 5.76 20.82 -8.05
N SER A 345 6.86 20.68 -8.78
CA SER A 345 7.69 21.80 -9.24
C SER A 345 7.19 22.50 -10.49
N ASP A 346 6.42 21.85 -11.39
CA ASP A 346 5.99 22.46 -12.66
C ASP A 346 4.82 23.50 -12.52
N SER A 347 4.70 24.08 -11.33
CA SER A 347 3.77 25.17 -11.00
C SER A 347 4.15 26.54 -11.63
N GLU A 348 5.27 26.65 -12.35
CA GLU A 348 5.54 27.83 -13.20
C GLU A 348 4.65 27.86 -14.46
N GLY A 349 3.98 26.74 -14.79
CA GLY A 349 2.91 26.66 -15.78
C GLY A 349 1.51 26.95 -15.21
N ASN A 350 0.75 27.87 -15.83
CA ASN A 350 -0.62 28.25 -15.41
C ASN A 350 -1.68 27.17 -15.75
N HIS A 351 -1.47 25.90 -15.40
CA HIS A 351 -2.47 24.82 -15.56
C HIS A 351 -2.44 23.73 -14.47
N GLY A 352 -1.71 23.92 -13.37
CA GLY A 352 -1.77 22.99 -12.23
C GLY A 352 -3.17 22.86 -11.59
N PRO A 353 -3.33 21.92 -10.63
CA PRO A 353 -4.57 21.74 -9.85
C PRO A 353 -5.00 23.04 -9.13
N PRO A 354 -6.23 23.13 -8.59
CA PRO A 354 -6.57 24.21 -7.66
C PRO A 354 -5.51 24.23 -6.56
N SER A 355 -4.74 25.32 -6.48
CA SER A 355 -3.54 25.40 -5.65
C SER A 355 -3.89 25.17 -4.19
N LEU A 356 -3.72 23.94 -3.72
CA LEU A 356 -3.96 23.56 -2.34
C LEU A 356 -2.95 24.33 -1.49
N ASP A 357 -3.45 25.28 -0.72
CA ASP A 357 -2.67 26.02 0.27
C ASP A 357 -2.23 24.99 1.32
N THR A 358 -1.00 24.46 1.16
CA THR A 358 -0.43 23.37 1.96
C THR A 358 -0.37 23.74 3.43
N ALA A 359 -0.07 25.01 3.74
CA ALA A 359 -0.12 25.55 5.10
C ALA A 359 -1.55 25.57 5.65
N ALA A 360 -2.55 26.01 4.88
CA ALA A 360 -3.95 26.00 5.32
C ALA A 360 -4.53 24.57 5.44
N LEU A 361 -4.10 23.64 4.58
CA LEU A 361 -4.46 22.22 4.67
C LEU A 361 -3.82 21.58 5.91
N TYR A 362 -2.54 21.87 6.17
CA TYR A 362 -1.85 21.48 7.40
C TYR A 362 -2.53 22.05 8.67
N GLU A 363 -2.92 23.33 8.66
CA GLU A 363 -3.73 23.95 9.73
C GLU A 363 -5.14 23.37 9.88
N GLN A 364 -5.68 22.71 8.86
CA GLN A 364 -7.00 22.08 8.92
C GLN A 364 -6.94 20.61 9.34
N LEU A 365 -5.92 19.87 8.89
CA LEU A 365 -5.71 18.45 9.17
C LEU A 365 -5.04 18.21 10.54
N THR A 366 -4.27 19.18 11.07
CA THR A 366 -3.55 19.03 12.34
C THR A 366 -4.15 19.86 13.48
N THR A 367 -3.88 19.42 14.71
CA THR A 367 -4.29 20.05 15.97
C THR A 367 -3.05 20.47 16.76
N GLU A 368 -3.02 21.69 17.32
CA GLU A 368 -1.91 22.15 18.16
C GLU A 368 -1.86 21.40 19.51
N VAL A 369 -0.66 20.97 19.91
CA VAL A 369 -0.36 20.33 21.21
C VAL A 369 0.90 20.98 21.83
N PRO A 370 1.20 20.78 23.13
CA PRO A 370 2.37 21.43 23.75
C PRO A 370 3.74 21.03 23.15
N GLU A 371 3.80 19.94 22.41
CA GLU A 371 5.00 19.37 21.78
C GLU A 371 5.15 19.78 20.29
N GLY A 372 4.13 20.40 19.69
CA GLY A 372 4.04 20.71 18.27
C GLY A 372 2.61 20.58 17.74
N ARG A 373 2.37 19.74 16.72
CA ARG A 373 1.03 19.48 16.16
C ARG A 373 0.78 18.00 15.88
N VAL A 374 -0.48 17.59 15.95
CA VAL A 374 -0.92 16.20 15.73
C VAL A 374 -1.91 16.11 14.58
N LEU A 375 -1.61 15.26 13.61
CA LEU A 375 -2.61 14.63 12.73
C LEU A 375 -3.08 13.34 13.41
N SER A 376 -4.38 13.18 13.62
CA SER A 376 -4.95 11.95 14.18
C SER A 376 -6.07 11.45 13.28
N THR A 377 -6.10 10.14 13.08
CA THR A 377 -7.10 9.42 12.30
C THR A 377 -7.58 8.20 13.06
N THR A 378 -8.65 7.58 12.59
CA THR A 378 -9.23 6.37 13.18
C THR A 378 -8.28 5.15 13.21
N LEU A 379 -7.17 5.13 12.44
CA LEU A 379 -6.21 4.00 12.43
C LEU A 379 -4.72 4.39 12.57
N LEU A 380 -4.40 5.68 12.56
CA LEU A 380 -3.03 6.21 12.54
C LEU A 380 -2.96 7.55 13.30
N SER A 381 -1.96 7.70 14.15
CA SER A 381 -1.56 8.99 14.73
C SER A 381 -0.20 9.41 14.16
N VAL A 382 -0.04 10.73 13.98
CA VAL A 382 1.21 11.36 13.58
C VAL A 382 1.43 12.61 14.42
N LEU A 383 2.52 12.64 15.20
CA LEU A 383 2.96 13.80 15.97
C LEU A 383 4.13 14.47 15.25
N ILE A 384 4.01 15.77 15.06
CA ILE A 384 4.89 16.64 14.27
C ILE A 384 5.43 17.69 15.24
N THR A 385 6.68 17.53 15.70
CA THR A 385 7.19 18.27 16.85
C THR A 385 7.82 19.62 16.47
N ASP A 386 7.85 20.54 17.43
CA ASP A 386 8.53 21.84 17.30
C ASP A 386 10.07 21.74 17.14
N ASP A 387 10.66 20.56 17.41
CA ASP A 387 12.10 20.29 17.23
C ASP A 387 12.44 19.51 15.95
N GLY A 388 11.48 19.33 15.03
CA GLY A 388 11.70 18.76 13.70
C GLY A 388 11.56 17.24 13.60
N ARG A 389 11.08 16.57 14.66
CA ARG A 389 10.80 15.13 14.65
C ARG A 389 9.38 14.84 14.20
N LEU A 390 9.23 13.74 13.48
CA LEU A 390 7.97 13.21 12.98
C LEU A 390 7.80 11.79 13.51
N LEU A 391 6.88 11.62 14.46
CA LEU A 391 6.57 10.34 15.09
C LEU A 391 5.27 9.78 14.49
N ILE A 392 5.31 8.57 13.94
CA ILE A 392 4.22 7.94 13.18
C ILE A 392 3.92 6.56 13.77
N GLY A 393 2.65 6.26 14.06
CA GLY A 393 2.26 4.90 14.48
C GLY A 393 0.75 4.69 14.58
N SER A 394 0.31 3.43 14.49
CA SER A 394 -1.07 3.02 14.74
C SER A 394 -1.36 2.91 16.25
N VAL A 395 -0.99 3.94 17.00
CA VAL A 395 -1.12 4.06 18.46
C VAL A 395 -1.92 5.31 18.84
N PRO A 396 -2.50 5.39 20.05
CA PRO A 396 -3.11 6.62 20.56
C PRO A 396 -2.15 7.81 20.53
N VAL A 397 -2.68 9.02 20.40
CA VAL A 397 -1.89 10.27 20.33
C VAL A 397 -1.04 10.45 21.59
N GLU A 398 -1.61 10.07 22.74
CA GLU A 398 -0.95 10.10 24.04
C GLU A 398 0.35 9.28 24.06
N THR A 399 0.39 8.14 23.36
CA THR A 399 1.59 7.30 23.23
C THR A 399 2.71 8.02 22.49
N LEU A 400 2.39 8.83 21.46
CA LEU A 400 3.38 9.65 20.76
C LEU A 400 3.86 10.82 21.63
N GLN A 401 2.96 11.46 22.37
CA GLN A 401 3.30 12.56 23.29
C GLN A 401 4.15 12.10 24.49
N GLU A 402 4.05 10.84 24.92
CA GLU A 402 4.95 10.27 25.93
C GLU A 402 6.36 9.93 25.40
N MET A 403 6.59 9.96 24.07
CA MET A 403 7.89 9.73 23.42
C MET A 403 8.61 11.02 22.97
N ALA A 404 7.94 12.18 23.01
CA ALA A 404 8.47 13.47 22.56
C ALA A 404 9.41 14.14 23.58
#